data_AF-A0A843S3Z5-F1
#
_entry.id   AF-A0A843S3Z5-F1
#
_cell.length_a   1.000
_cell.length_b   1.000
_cell.length_c   1.000
_cell.angle_alpha   90.00
_cell.angle_beta   90.00
_cell.angle_gamma   90.00
#
_symmetry.space_group_name_H-M   'P 1'
#
loop_
_entity.id
_entity.type
_entity.pdbx_description
1 polymer ?
#
loop_
_entity_poly.entity_id
_entity_poly.type
_entity_poly.pdbx_seq_one_letter_code
_entity_poly.pdbx_strand_id
1 'polypeptide(L)'
;MTPLQIQMMLHYFAIAAPYAERDPAHAFSPAVVGQRGDLIRSGLLRVDDSPSGYEVTARGRAYVEALKRVPLPGQQWVAVWPKD
;
A
#
# COMPACT_ATOMS: atom_id res chain seq x y z
N MET A 1 -1.63 -1.92 9.63
CA MET A 1 -1.42 -1.24 8.34
C MET A 1 -2.76 -0.73 7.83
N THR A 2 -2.77 0.47 7.28
CA THR A 2 -3.97 1.10 6.70
C THR A 2 -4.20 0.61 5.25
N PRO A 3 -5.42 0.69 4.71
CA PRO A 3 -5.67 0.39 3.29
C PRO A 3 -4.76 1.18 2.34
N LEU A 4 -4.47 2.45 2.66
CA LEU A 4 -3.55 3.29 1.91
C LEU A 4 -2.11 2.73 1.91
N GLN A 5 -1.61 2.26 3.06
CA GLN A 5 -0.29 1.62 3.12
C GLN A 5 -0.21 0.35 2.28
N ILE A 6 -1.28 -0.45 2.26
CA ILE A 6 -1.36 -1.67 1.43
C ILE A 6 -1.31 -1.29 -0.05
N GLN A 7 -2.13 -0.31 -0.47
CA GLN A 7 -2.15 0.18 -1.85
C GLN A 7 -0.78 0.72 -2.29
N MET A 8 -0.12 1.50 -1.45
CA MET A 8 1.22 2.03 -1.72
C MET A 8 2.24 0.90 -1.86
N MET A 9 2.25 -0.08 -0.96
CA MET A 9 3.17 -1.22 -1.05
C MET A 9 2.95 -2.04 -2.32
N LEU A 10 1.69 -2.28 -2.70
CA LEU A 10 1.37 -2.98 -3.95
C LEU A 10 1.81 -2.18 -5.17
N HIS A 11 1.62 -0.85 -5.17
CA HIS A 11 2.06 0.02 -6.26
C HIS A 11 3.58 0.00 -6.42
N TYR A 12 4.34 0.29 -5.35
CA TYR A 12 5.80 0.31 -5.40
C TYR A 12 6.40 -1.07 -5.72
N PHE A 13 5.69 -2.14 -5.40
CA PHE A 13 6.09 -3.49 -5.78
C PHE A 13 5.83 -3.80 -7.25
N ALA A 14 4.68 -3.39 -7.79
CA ALA A 14 4.23 -3.76 -9.13
C ALA A 14 4.71 -2.81 -10.24
N ILE A 15 4.98 -1.54 -9.93
CA ILE A 15 5.21 -0.49 -10.93
C ILE A 15 6.45 0.32 -10.54
N ALA A 16 7.35 0.57 -11.51
CA ALA A 16 8.49 1.49 -11.36
C ALA A 16 8.11 2.97 -11.61
N ALA A 17 6.83 3.26 -11.80
CA ALA A 17 6.34 4.62 -12.01
C ALA A 17 6.10 5.29 -10.65
N PRO A 18 6.26 6.62 -10.57
CA PRO A 18 5.92 7.36 -9.36
C PRO A 18 4.53 6.99 -8.85
N TYR A 19 4.39 6.82 -7.54
CA TYR A 19 3.05 6.91 -6.92
C TYR A 19 2.48 8.29 -7.22
N ALA A 20 1.16 8.47 -7.13
CA ALA A 20 0.46 9.73 -7.44
C ALA A 20 1.05 11.00 -6.76
N GLU A 21 2.00 10.86 -5.84
CA GLU A 21 2.82 11.92 -5.28
C GLU A 21 3.72 12.71 -6.27
N ARG A 22 3.93 12.25 -7.51
CA ARG A 22 4.56 13.10 -8.55
C ARG A 22 3.57 13.68 -9.57
N ASP A 23 2.27 13.37 -9.44
CA ASP A 23 1.22 14.10 -10.15
C ASP A 23 0.98 15.43 -9.41
N PRO A 24 1.16 16.60 -10.04
CA PRO A 24 0.96 17.91 -9.42
C PRO A 24 -0.39 18.07 -8.70
N ALA A 25 -1.44 17.34 -9.13
CA ALA A 25 -2.75 17.38 -8.50
C ALA A 25 -2.82 16.64 -7.14
N HIS A 26 -1.90 15.69 -6.90
CA HIS A 26 -1.91 14.79 -5.74
C HIS A 26 -0.59 14.76 -4.96
N ALA A 27 0.41 15.53 -5.42
CA ALA A 27 1.80 15.54 -4.94
C ALA A 27 1.99 15.86 -3.44
N PHE A 28 0.97 16.37 -2.76
CA PHE A 28 1.10 16.92 -1.42
C PHE A 28 0.02 16.48 -0.43
N SER A 29 -0.70 15.37 -0.70
CA SER A 29 -1.65 14.87 0.30
C SER A 29 -0.90 14.47 1.59
N PRO A 30 -1.14 15.14 2.73
CA PRO A 30 -0.40 14.87 3.98
C PRO A 30 -0.54 13.42 4.45
N ALA A 31 -1.66 12.79 4.11
CA ALA A 31 -1.90 11.38 4.41
C ALA A 31 -0.91 10.48 3.69
N VAL A 32 -0.64 10.72 2.40
CA VAL A 32 0.29 9.89 1.61
C VAL A 32 1.73 10.07 2.11
N VAL A 33 2.13 11.32 2.36
CA VAL A 33 3.45 11.65 2.91
C VAL A 33 3.66 11.00 4.28
N GLY A 34 2.65 11.07 5.16
CA GLY A 34 2.69 10.44 6.48
C GLY A 34 2.79 8.92 6.40
N GLN A 35 1.92 8.27 5.63
CA GLN A 35 1.94 6.82 5.47
C GLN A 35 3.25 6.33 4.82
N ARG A 36 3.82 7.09 3.89
CA ARG A 36 5.14 6.80 3.30
C ARG A 36 6.24 6.83 4.36
N GLY A 37 6.24 7.86 5.20
CA GLY A 37 7.18 7.96 6.32
C GLY A 37 7.10 6.75 7.24
N ASP A 38 5.90 6.25 7.52
CA ASP A 38 5.70 5.01 8.29
C ASP A 38 6.28 3.78 7.59
N LEU A 39 6.11 3.65 6.28
CA LEU A 39 6.66 2.54 5.49
C LEU A 39 8.20 2.55 5.45
N ILE A 40 8.80 3.74 5.39
CA ILE A 40 10.25 3.92 5.48
C ILE A 40 10.75 3.57 6.90
N ARG A 41 10.11 4.12 7.94
CA ARG A 41 10.47 3.83 9.35
C ARG A 41 10.34 2.35 9.71
N SER A 42 9.38 1.64 9.11
CA SER A 42 9.19 0.20 9.29
C SER A 42 10.12 -0.68 8.43
N GLY A 43 10.98 -0.06 7.62
CA GLY A 43 11.95 -0.76 6.77
C GLY A 43 11.33 -1.50 5.59
N LEU A 44 10.08 -1.19 5.21
CA LEU A 44 9.40 -1.79 4.07
C LEU A 44 9.78 -1.10 2.75
N LEU A 45 10.10 0.19 2.82
CA LEU A 45 10.62 1.00 1.73
C LEU A 45 11.98 1.61 2.09
N ARG A 46 12.80 1.88 1.07
CA ARG A 46 13.95 2.77 1.16
C ARG A 46 13.87 3.84 0.09
N VAL A 47 14.46 5.01 0.35
CA VAL A 47 14.65 6.04 -0.68
C VAL A 47 15.75 5.56 -1.63
N ASP A 48 15.53 5.74 -2.93
CA ASP A 48 16.51 5.44 -3.97
C ASP A 48 16.39 6.43 -5.15
N ASP A 49 17.23 6.24 -6.17
CA ASP A 49 17.26 7.10 -7.36
C ASP A 49 16.34 6.60 -8.49
N SER A 50 15.46 5.63 -8.21
CA SER A 50 14.53 5.12 -9.22
C SER A 50 13.53 6.20 -9.67
N PRO A 51 12.85 6.02 -10.81
CA PRO A 51 11.79 6.94 -11.22
C PRO A 51 10.67 7.06 -10.16
N SER A 52 10.43 6.03 -9.34
CA SER A 52 9.54 6.12 -8.18
C SER A 52 10.12 6.88 -7.00
N GLY A 53 11.45 7.00 -6.90
CA GLY A 53 12.19 7.58 -5.77
C GLY A 53 12.24 6.68 -4.54
N TYR A 54 11.69 5.46 -4.66
CA TYR A 54 11.62 4.48 -3.60
C TYR A 54 11.79 3.07 -4.15
N GLU A 55 12.47 2.24 -3.37
CA GLU A 55 12.61 0.81 -3.61
C GLU A 55 11.97 0.00 -2.47
N VAL A 56 11.30 -1.09 -2.86
CA VAL A 56 10.79 -2.08 -1.91
C VAL A 56 11.93 -2.98 -1.42
N THR A 57 12.18 -2.96 -0.10
CA THR A 57 13.22 -3.76 0.54
C THR A 57 12.91 -5.26 0.52
N ALA A 58 13.86 -6.12 0.89
CA ALA A 58 13.59 -7.56 1.06
C ALA A 58 12.44 -7.83 2.05
N ARG A 59 12.35 -7.04 3.13
CA ARG A 59 11.25 -7.09 4.10
C ARG A 59 9.93 -6.68 3.47
N GLY A 60 9.94 -5.59 2.69
CA GLY A 60 8.78 -5.13 1.93
C GLY A 60 8.26 -6.19 0.94
N ARG A 61 9.18 -6.87 0.23
CA ARG A 61 8.84 -7.97 -0.69
C ARG A 61 8.22 -9.15 0.04
N ALA A 62 8.81 -9.59 1.15
CA ALA A 62 8.25 -10.67 1.97
C ALA A 62 6.84 -10.31 2.48
N TYR A 63 6.63 -9.05 2.86
CA TYR A 63 5.31 -8.55 3.25
C TYR A 63 4.29 -8.59 2.11
N VAL A 64 4.65 -8.13 0.91
CA VAL A 64 3.75 -8.17 -0.25
C VAL A 64 3.42 -9.62 -0.67
N GLU A 65 4.39 -10.54 -0.61
CA GLU A 65 4.13 -11.95 -0.86
C GLU A 65 3.20 -12.58 0.20
N ALA A 66 3.27 -12.13 1.46
CA ALA A 66 2.31 -12.53 2.48
C ALA A 66 0.91 -11.98 2.18
N LEU A 67 0.79 -10.71 1.75
CA LEU A 67 -0.48 -10.09 1.35
C LEU A 67 -1.15 -10.84 0.20
N LYS A 68 -0.39 -11.25 -0.83
CA LYS A 68 -0.90 -12.00 -1.99
C LYS A 68 -1.51 -13.35 -1.62
N ARG A 69 -1.21 -13.88 -0.44
CA ARG A 69 -1.76 -15.14 0.09
C ARG A 69 -3.03 -14.93 0.92
N VAL A 70 -3.37 -13.69 1.27
CA VAL A 70 -4.61 -13.38 1.98
C VAL A 70 -5.77 -13.55 1.00
N PRO A 71 -6.76 -14.42 1.30
CA PRO A 71 -7.92 -14.57 0.44
C PRO A 71 -8.68 -13.25 0.35
N LEU A 72 -9.16 -12.91 -0.85
CA LEU A 72 -9.99 -11.72 -1.02
C LEU A 72 -11.27 -11.85 -0.19
N PRO A 73 -11.72 -10.77 0.48
CA PRO A 73 -12.95 -10.79 1.24
C PRO A 73 -14.11 -11.12 0.30
N GLY A 74 -14.82 -12.21 0.58
CA GLY A 74 -16.06 -12.55 -0.10
C GLY A 74 -17.19 -11.67 0.41
N GLN A 75 -17.96 -11.07 -0.50
CA GLN A 75 -19.17 -10.35 -0.12
C GLN A 75 -20.22 -11.35 0.35
N GLN A 76 -20.59 -11.30 1.62
CA GLN A 76 -21.69 -12.10 2.18
C GLN A 76 -22.90 -11.21 2.44
N TRP A 77 -24.06 -11.62 1.95
CA TRP A 77 -25.34 -11.01 2.33
C TRP A 77 -25.75 -11.55 3.69
N VAL A 78 -25.84 -10.68 4.70
CA VAL A 78 -26.42 -11.04 5.99
C VAL A 78 -27.92 -10.78 5.90
N ALA A 79 -28.70 -11.80 5.56
CA ALA A 79 -30.14 -11.76 5.75
C ALA A 79 -30.41 -11.98 7.25
N VAL A 80 -30.67 -10.90 7.99
CA VAL A 80 -31.25 -11.01 9.33
C VAL A 80 -32.71 -11.43 9.13
N TRP A 81 -32.99 -12.73 9.25
CA TRP A 81 -34.37 -13.21 9.28
C TRP A 81 -34.98 -12.77 10.62
N PRO A 82 -36.06 -11.97 10.65
CA PRO A 82 -36.78 -11.76 11.90
C PRO A 82 -37.32 -13.12 12.35
N LYS A 83 -36.87 -13.58 13.52
CA LYS A 83 -37.57 -14.66 14.24
C LYS A 83 -38.82 -14.05 14.85
N ASP A 84 -39.95 -14.66 14.57
CA ASP A 84 -41.28 -14.32 15.07
C ASP A 84 -41.31 -14.12 16.59
#